data_AF-A0A430CU91-F1
#
_entry.id   AF-A0A430CU91-F1
#
_cell.length_a   1.000
_cell.length_b   1.000
_cell.length_c   1.000
_cell.angle_alpha   90.00
_cell.angle_beta   90.00
_cell.angle_gamma   90.00
#
_symmetry.space_group_name_H-M   'P 1'
#
loop_
_entity.id
_entity.type
_entity.pdbx_description
1 polymer ?
#
loop_
_entity_poly.entity_id
_entity_poly.type
_entity_poly.pdbx_seq_one_letter_code
_entity_poly.pdbx_strand_id
1 'polypeptide(L)' 'MTRVKSTDRTIAAGCSVCHGQAAHWTGPNAQGLAAQHHDRTGHRTWCNIALSITYGHELVDHRQIDIEDAIRDAAHG' A
#
# COMPACT_ATOMS: atom_id res chain seq x y z
N MET A 1 16.31 2.58 19.49
CA MET A 1 16.34 3.22 18.15
C MET A 1 14.99 3.02 17.48
N THR A 2 14.27 4.10 17.20
CA THR A 2 13.02 4.05 16.41
C THR A 2 13.40 4.00 14.93
N ARG A 3 13.06 2.91 14.23
CA ARG A 3 13.27 2.83 12.77
C ARG A 3 12.28 3.78 12.09
N VAL A 4 12.77 4.63 11.19
CA VAL A 4 11.93 5.40 10.27
C VAL A 4 11.09 4.40 9.49
N LYS A 5 9.78 4.63 9.44
CA LYS A 5 8.85 3.82 8.66
C LYS A 5 7.77 4.69 8.04
N SER A 6 7.35 4.32 6.84
CA SER A 6 6.11 4.79 6.23
C SER A 6 5.12 3.63 6.17
N THR A 7 3.84 3.93 6.33
CA THR A 7 2.77 2.93 6.27
C THR A 7 1.65 3.46 5.43
N ASP A 8 1.33 2.75 4.36
CA ASP A 8 0.22 3.05 3.49
C ASP A 8 -0.81 1.92 3.58
N ARG A 9 -2.07 2.28 3.85
CA ARG A 9 -3.14 1.32 4.05
C ARG A 9 -4.36 1.74 3.25
N THR A 10 -4.68 0.94 2.25
CA THR A 10 -5.91 1.10 1.45
C THR A 10 -6.89 0.00 1.81
N ILE A 11 -8.13 0.37 2.08
CA ILE A 11 -9.22 -0.58 2.38
C ILE A 11 -10.40 -0.27 1.47
N ALA A 12 -10.92 -1.31 0.84
CA ALA A 12 -12.13 -1.26 0.02
C ALA A 12 -13.03 -2.44 0.36
N ALA A 13 -14.33 -2.23 0.37
CA ALA A 13 -15.31 -3.25 0.69
C ALA A 13 -16.58 -3.08 -0.14
N GLY A 14 -17.37 -4.15 -0.25
CA GLY A 14 -18.58 -4.14 -1.05
C GLY A 14 -19.59 -5.21 -0.65
N CYS A 15 -20.75 -5.16 -1.30
CA CYS A 15 -21.84 -6.10 -1.13
C CYS A 15 -22.22 -6.68 -2.49
N SER A 16 -22.10 -8.01 -2.63
CA SER A 16 -22.35 -8.71 -3.90
C SER A 16 -23.80 -8.59 -4.38
N VAL A 17 -24.73 -8.29 -3.48
CA VAL A 17 -26.16 -8.16 -3.77
C VAL A 17 -26.53 -6.72 -4.16
N CYS A 18 -26.08 -5.72 -3.41
CA CYS A 18 -26.48 -4.32 -3.63
C CYS A 18 -25.74 -3.65 -4.79
N HIS A 19 -24.45 -3.97 -4.98
CA HIS A 19 -23.57 -3.28 -5.93
C HIS A 19 -22.74 -4.24 -6.79
N GLY A 20 -23.09 -5.53 -6.79
CA GLY A 20 -22.33 -6.57 -7.50
C GLY A 20 -20.89 -6.67 -6.99
N GLN A 21 -19.92 -6.79 -7.89
CA GLN A 21 -18.50 -6.92 -7.53
C GLN A 21 -17.80 -5.58 -7.29
N ALA A 22 -18.50 -4.44 -7.41
CA ALA A 22 -17.88 -3.13 -7.23
C ALA A 22 -17.64 -2.80 -5.74
N ALA A 23 -16.53 -2.12 -5.46
CA ALA A 23 -16.29 -1.52 -4.15
C ALA A 23 -17.29 -0.38 -3.94
N HIS A 24 -17.97 -0.38 -2.80
CA HIS A 24 -18.88 0.69 -2.42
C HIS A 24 -18.37 1.48 -1.21
N TRP A 25 -17.75 0.80 -0.24
CA TRP A 25 -17.15 1.43 0.93
C TRP A 25 -15.64 1.48 0.78
N THR A 26 -15.05 2.66 0.99
CA THR A 26 -13.60 2.87 0.92
C THR A 26 -13.11 3.63 2.15
N GLY A 27 -11.85 3.42 2.50
CA GLY A 27 -11.21 4.11 3.62
C GLY A 27 -11.22 3.31 4.93
N PRO A 28 -10.74 3.90 6.04
CA PRO A 28 -10.39 3.17 7.26
C PRO A 28 -11.52 2.34 7.89
N ASN A 29 -12.78 2.75 7.70
CA ASN A 29 -13.97 2.09 8.26
C ASN A 29 -14.69 1.15 7.26
N ALA A 30 -14.17 0.93 6.06
CA ALA A 30 -14.87 0.14 5.05
C ALA A 30 -15.17 -1.30 5.53
N GLN A 31 -14.25 -1.90 6.29
CA GLN A 31 -14.45 -3.22 6.91
C GLN A 31 -15.64 -3.24 7.89
N GLY A 32 -15.76 -2.22 8.74
CA GLY A 32 -16.82 -2.13 9.74
C GLY A 32 -18.19 -1.94 9.09
N LEU A 33 -18.27 -1.10 8.07
CA LEU A 33 -19.50 -0.89 7.30
C LEU A 33 -19.96 -2.16 6.58
N ALA A 34 -19.03 -2.93 6.01
CA ALA A 34 -19.35 -4.21 5.37
C ALA A 34 -19.86 -5.26 6.36
N ALA A 35 -19.29 -5.32 7.57
CA ALA A 35 -19.77 -6.21 8.63
C ALA A 35 -21.17 -5.78 9.11
N GLN A 36 -21.35 -4.50 9.42
CA GLN A 36 -22.64 -3.95 9.85
C GLN A 36 -23.73 -4.18 8.79
N HIS A 37 -23.39 -4.04 7.50
CA HIS A 37 -24.34 -4.31 6.42
C HIS A 37 -24.74 -5.79 6.37
N HIS A 38 -23.78 -6.71 6.54
CA HIS A 38 -24.08 -8.15 6.64
C HIS A 38 -25.03 -8.42 7.81
N ASP A 39 -24.74 -7.92 9.00
CA ASP A 39 -25.56 -8.14 10.19
C ASP A 39 -26.98 -7.59 10.02
N ARG A 40 -27.14 -6.47 9.31
CA ARG A 40 -28.44 -5.83 9.06
C ARG A 40 -29.27 -6.46 7.95
N THR A 41 -28.63 -7.06 6.94
CA THR A 41 -29.31 -7.47 5.69
C THR A 41 -29.19 -8.96 5.38
N GLY A 42 -28.25 -9.67 6.00
CA GLY A 42 -27.87 -11.03 5.65
C GLY A 42 -27.12 -11.16 4.32
N HIS A 43 -26.87 -10.06 3.61
CA HIS A 43 -26.18 -10.10 2.32
C HIS A 43 -24.69 -10.48 2.50
N ARG A 44 -24.14 -11.23 1.54
CA ARG A 44 -22.71 -11.50 1.48
C ARG A 44 -21.95 -10.21 1.16
N THR A 45 -21.09 -9.79 2.09
CA THR A 45 -20.17 -8.68 1.92
C THR A 45 -18.72 -9.17 1.80
N TRP A 46 -17.84 -8.32 1.28
CA TRP A 46 -16.42 -8.60 1.13
C TRP A 46 -15.60 -7.37 1.51
N CYS A 47 -14.34 -7.58 1.91
CA CYS A 47 -13.40 -6.53 2.28
C CYS A 47 -11.98 -6.90 1.81
N ASN A 48 -11.35 -5.99 1.08
CA ASN A 48 -9.97 -6.08 0.61
C ASN A 48 -9.12 -5.04 1.36
N ILE A 49 -8.00 -5.50 1.91
CA ILE A 49 -7.05 -4.67 2.65
C ILE A 49 -5.69 -4.77 1.95
N ALA A 50 -5.18 -3.65 1.43
CA ALA A 50 -3.82 -3.52 0.95
C ALA A 50 -3.00 -2.74 1.98
N LEU A 51 -1.88 -3.32 2.42
CA LEU A 51 -0.97 -2.73 3.40
C LEU A 51 0.45 -2.74 2.84
N SER A 52 1.04 -1.56 2.76
CA SER A 52 2.46 -1.37 2.44
C SER A 52 3.16 -0.76 3.65
N ILE A 53 4.28 -1.37 4.05
CA ILE A 53 5.14 -0.84 5.10
C ILE A 53 6.54 -0.69 4.51
N THR A 54 7.03 0.54 4.47
CA THR A 54 8.39 0.86 4.03
C THR A 54 9.25 1.15 5.25
N TYR A 55 10.44 0.56 5.32
CA TYR A 55 11.39 0.76 6.40
C TYR A 55 12.63 1.51 5.94
N GLY A 56 13.13 2.40 6.80
CA GLY A 56 14.32 3.19 6.53
C GLY A 56 14.06 4.32 5.53
N HIS A 57 15.16 4.93 5.12
CA HIS A 57 15.29 5.84 3.98
C HIS A 57 16.58 5.42 3.25
N GLU A 58 16.66 5.65 1.94
CA GLU A 58 17.93 5.48 1.23
C GLU A 58 18.99 6.36 1.89
N LEU A 59 20.05 5.73 2.39
CA LEU A 59 21.28 6.44 2.69
C LEU A 59 22.02 6.58 1.36
N VAL A 60 22.52 7.78 1.07
CA VAL A 60 23.41 7.99 -0.07
C VAL A 60 24.62 7.06 0.12
N ASP A 61 24.73 6.03 -0.74
CA ASP A 61 25.89 5.14 -0.73
C ASP A 61 26.93 5.66 -1.71
N HIS A 62 27.92 6.39 -1.18
CA HIS A 62 29.02 6.94 -1.97
C HIS A 62 29.97 5.87 -2.55
N ARG A 63 29.78 4.58 -2.24
CA ARG A 63 30.50 3.48 -2.89
C ARG A 63 29.81 3.03 -4.18
N GLN A 64 28.57 3.45 -4.40
CA GLN A 64 27.87 3.23 -5.64
C GLN A 64 28.39 4.26 -6.65
N ILE A 65 29.50 3.91 -7.28
CA ILE A 65 30.04 4.65 -8.43
C ILE A 65 28.94 4.58 -9.49
N ASP A 66 28.38 5.72 -9.88
CA ASP A 66 27.47 5.75 -11.01
C ASP A 66 28.25 5.42 -12.29
N ILE A 67 27.56 4.93 -13.32
CA ILE A 67 28.24 4.49 -14.55
C ILE A 67 28.94 5.68 -15.21
N GLU A 68 28.36 6.86 -15.03
CA GLU A 68 28.87 8.15 -15.46
C GLU A 68 30.25 8.47 -14.85
N ASP A 69 30.46 8.21 -13.56
CA ASP A 69 31.74 8.39 -12.86
C ASP A 69 32.78 7.33 -13.27
N ALA A 70 32.36 6.08 -13.44
CA ALA A 70 33.24 5.01 -13.93
C ALA A 70 33.77 5.27 -15.36
N ILE A 71 32.92 5.83 -16.24
CA ILE A 71 33.32 6.21 -17.60
C ILE A 71 34.24 7.43 -17.59
N ARG A 72 33.97 8.42 -16.75
CA ARG A 72 34.79 9.63 -16.61
C ARG A 72 36.22 9.30 -16.17
N ASP A 73 36.37 8.43 -15.19
CA ASP A 73 37.68 8.00 -14.69
C ASP A 73 38.43 7.15 -15.73
N ALA A 74 37.73 6.29 -16.48
CA ALA A 74 38.32 5.50 -17.55
C ALA A 74 38.76 6.32 -18.77
N ALA A 75 38.19 7.51 -18.98
CA ALA A 75 38.55 8.41 -20.08
C ALA A 75 39.76 9.33 -19.76
N HIS A 76 40.21 9.36 -18.50
CA HIS A 76 41.29 10.24 -18.04
C HIS A 76 42.49 9.50 -17.43
N GLY A 77 42.48 8.16 -17.41
CA GLY A 77 43.64 7.31 -17.12
C GLY A 77 44.29 6.76 -18.38
#